data_AF-A0A3M2INV9-F1
#
_entry.id   AF-A0A3M2INV9-F1
#
_cell.length_a   1.000
_cell.length_b   1.000
_cell.length_c   1.000
_cell.angle_alpha   90.00
_cell.angle_beta   90.00
_cell.angle_gamma   90.00
#
_symmetry.space_group_name_H-M   'P 1'
#
loop_
_entity.id
_entity.type
_entity.pdbx_description
1 polymer ?
#
loop_
_entity_poly.entity_id
_entity_poly.type
_entity_poly.pdbx_seq_one_letter_code
_entity_poly.pdbx_strand_id
1 'polypeptide(L)'
;DQVGLGLRGRAENLAGRVRARPRRAATLRGARVLLVDDVLTTGATLAACRAAVEAAGGRPVGALVLAVTRPPGVATAWLVEGADGG
;
A
#
# COMPACT_ATOMS: atom_id res chain seq x y z
N ASP A 1 -24.18 7.49 2.15
CA ASP A 1 -23.27 8.22 3.06
C ASP A 1 -22.48 7.35 4.05
N GLN A 2 -22.92 6.14 4.38
CA GLN A 2 -22.20 5.28 5.35
C GLN A 2 -20.98 4.52 4.77
N VAL A 3 -20.88 4.39 3.45
CA VAL A 3 -19.77 3.69 2.78
C VAL A 3 -18.45 4.45 2.93
N GLY A 4 -18.47 5.79 2.80
CA GLY A 4 -17.27 6.63 2.88
C GLY A 4 -16.63 6.69 4.28
N LEU A 5 -17.46 6.67 5.33
CA LEU A 5 -17.02 6.60 6.72
C LEU A 5 -16.36 5.24 7.05
N GLY A 6 -16.85 4.14 6.45
CA GLY A 6 -16.23 2.82 6.59
C GLY A 6 -14.84 2.73 5.94
N LEU A 7 -14.57 3.46 4.86
CA LEU A 7 -13.27 3.48 4.16
C LEU A 7 -12.21 4.24 4.97
N ARG A 8 -12.55 5.45 5.45
CA ARG A 8 -11.65 6.30 6.23
C ARG A 8 -11.40 5.73 7.64
N GLY A 9 -12.45 5.23 8.28
CA GLY A 9 -12.36 4.56 9.58
C GLY A 9 -11.57 3.24 9.54
N ARG A 10 -11.55 2.51 8.41
CA ARG A 10 -10.68 1.33 8.25
C ARG A 10 -9.22 1.69 8.02
N ALA A 11 -8.94 2.75 7.27
CA ALA A 11 -7.57 3.27 7.11
C ALA A 11 -6.98 3.74 8.46
N GLU A 12 -7.78 4.44 9.27
CA GLU A 12 -7.40 4.85 10.63
C GLU A 12 -7.25 3.66 11.59
N ASN A 13 -8.12 2.65 11.52
CA ASN A 13 -8.00 1.42 12.35
C ASN A 13 -6.77 0.57 12.03
N LEU A 14 -6.20 0.67 10.83
CA LEU A 14 -5.01 -0.09 10.43
C LEU A 14 -3.71 0.69 10.62
N ALA A 15 -3.79 2.03 10.60
CA ALA A 15 -2.67 2.91 10.94
C ALA A 15 -2.15 2.56 12.35
N GLY A 16 -0.91 2.09 12.42
CA GLY A 16 -0.25 1.70 13.67
C GLY A 16 -0.35 0.21 14.06
N ARG A 17 -1.15 -0.61 13.36
CA ARG A 17 -1.21 -2.07 13.54
C ARG A 17 -0.20 -2.84 12.68
N VAL A 18 0.26 -2.25 11.57
CA VAL A 18 1.32 -2.80 10.73
C VAL A 18 2.67 -2.21 11.14
N ARG A 19 3.66 -3.08 11.40
CA ARG A 19 5.03 -2.68 11.77
C ARG A 19 6.04 -3.64 11.16
N ALA A 20 7.20 -3.11 10.77
CA ALA A 20 8.33 -3.95 10.44
C ALA A 20 8.75 -4.78 11.66
N ARG A 21 8.98 -6.09 11.48
CA ARG A 21 9.49 -6.94 12.55
C ARG A 21 10.86 -6.41 13.00
N PRO A 22 11.11 -6.16 14.30
CA PRO A 22 12.35 -5.51 14.76
C PRO A 22 13.62 -6.19 14.25
N ARG A 23 13.65 -7.53 14.23
CA ARG A 23 14.77 -8.35 13.74
C ARG A 23 15.06 -8.17 12.23
N ARG A 24 14.12 -7.62 11.46
CA ARG A 24 14.23 -7.39 10.01
C ARG A 24 14.19 -5.90 9.67
N ALA A 25 13.92 -5.00 10.62
CA ALA A 25 13.89 -3.56 10.37
C ALA A 25 15.24 -3.06 9.83
N ALA A 26 16.35 -3.66 10.27
CA ALA A 26 17.68 -3.33 9.78
C ALA A 26 17.86 -3.58 8.27
N THR A 27 17.18 -4.58 7.71
CA THR A 27 17.29 -4.90 6.27
C THR A 27 16.46 -3.95 5.41
N LEU A 28 15.57 -3.16 6.01
CA LEU A 28 14.77 -2.18 5.29
C LEU A 28 15.49 -0.83 5.15
N ARG A 29 16.45 -0.51 6.03
CA ARG A 29 17.16 0.78 5.97
C ARG A 29 17.87 0.97 4.64
N GLY A 30 17.51 2.02 3.90
CA GLY A 30 18.04 2.34 2.58
C GLY A 30 17.53 1.44 1.45
N ALA A 31 16.76 0.39 1.75
CA ALA A 31 16.27 -0.54 0.75
C ALA A 31 15.15 0.07 -0.10
N ARG A 32 15.15 -0.23 -1.40
CA ARG A 32 14.00 0.00 -2.29
C ARG A 32 13.03 -1.16 -2.11
N VAL A 33 11.77 -0.88 -1.82
CA VAL A 33 10.77 -1.89 -1.44
C VAL A 33 9.57 -1.82 -2.38
N LEU A 34 9.28 -2.93 -3.05
CA LEU A 34 8.01 -3.15 -3.75
C LEU A 34 7.02 -3.76 -2.76
N LEU A 35 5.88 -3.11 -2.56
CA LEU A 35 4.80 -3.67 -1.74
C LEU A 35 3.97 -4.63 -2.61
N VAL A 36 3.62 -5.80 -2.07
CA VAL A 36 2.81 -6.79 -2.78
C VAL A 36 1.60 -7.13 -1.92
N ASP A 37 0.41 -7.08 -2.51
CA ASP A 37 -0.85 -7.49 -1.91
C ASP A 37 -1.65 -8.33 -2.90
N ASP A 38 -2.65 -9.09 -2.46
CA ASP A 38 -3.47 -9.87 -3.38
C ASP A 38 -4.54 -9.00 -4.05
N VAL A 39 -5.33 -8.26 -3.26
CA VAL A 39 -6.50 -7.51 -3.72
C VAL A 39 -6.47 -6.10 -3.17
N LEU A 40 -6.35 -5.12 -4.07
CA LEU A 40 -6.56 -3.72 -3.74
C LEU A 40 -8.06 -3.40 -3.67
N THR A 41 -8.52 -3.12 -2.46
CA THR A 41 -9.86 -2.56 -2.25
C THR A 41 -9.76 -1.05 -2.04
N THR A 42 -9.52 -0.61 -0.81
CA THR A 42 -9.43 0.80 -0.40
C THR A 42 -8.00 1.33 -0.40
N GLY A 43 -7.01 0.43 -0.46
CA GLY A 43 -5.59 0.75 -0.29
C GLY A 43 -5.12 0.88 1.16
N ALA A 44 -6.00 0.68 2.15
CA ALA A 44 -5.63 0.82 3.58
C ALA A 44 -4.44 -0.07 3.98
N THR A 45 -4.41 -1.34 3.53
CA THR A 45 -3.31 -2.26 3.81
C THR A 45 -1.98 -1.77 3.25
N LEU A 46 -1.96 -1.44 1.95
CA LEU A 46 -0.76 -0.91 1.29
C LEU A 46 -0.28 0.41 1.92
N ALA A 47 -1.20 1.30 2.32
CA ALA A 47 -0.86 2.54 3.00
C ALA A 47 -0.21 2.29 4.37
N ALA A 48 -0.74 1.36 5.16
CA ALA A 48 -0.15 0.97 6.44
C ALA A 48 1.23 0.30 6.26
N CYS A 49 1.39 -0.55 5.25
CA CYS A 49 2.67 -1.16 4.89
C CYS A 49 3.71 -0.12 4.44
N ARG A 50 3.29 0.85 3.61
CA ARG A 50 4.13 1.98 3.19
C ARG A 50 4.68 2.73 4.40
N ALA A 51 3.80 3.14 5.32
CA ALA A 51 4.19 3.85 6.53
C ALA A 51 5.15 3.02 7.41
N ALA A 52 4.90 1.71 7.54
CA ALA A 52 5.78 0.83 8.30
C ALA A 52 7.19 0.67 7.67
N VAL A 53 7.28 0.67 6.34
CA VAL A 53 8.57 0.62 5.61
C VAL A 53 9.32 1.95 5.74
N GLU A 54 8.63 3.08 5.54
CA GLU A 54 9.21 4.41 5.70
C GLU A 54 9.72 4.63 7.14
N ALA A 55 8.94 4.22 8.15
CA ALA A 55 9.34 4.28 9.56
C ALA A 55 10.56 3.39 9.89
N ALA A 56 10.79 2.32 9.12
CA ALA A 56 11.97 1.48 9.23
C ALA A 56 13.18 2.01 8.43
N GLY A 57 13.04 3.15 7.76
CA GLY A 57 14.07 3.78 6.93
C GLY A 57 14.18 3.20 5.51
N GLY A 58 13.19 2.42 5.07
CA GLY A 58 13.10 1.94 3.69
C GLY A 58 12.38 2.91 2.77
N ARG A 59 12.48 2.65 1.47
CA ARG A 59 11.91 3.47 0.39
C ARG A 59 10.91 2.65 -0.42
N PRO A 60 9.60 2.78 -0.18
CA PRO A 60 8.58 2.21 -1.06
C PRO A 60 8.73 2.77 -2.46
N VAL A 61 8.81 1.91 -3.48
CA VAL A 61 8.97 2.33 -4.89
C VAL A 61 7.74 2.06 -5.73
N GLY A 62 6.73 1.38 -5.18
CA GLY A 62 5.49 1.06 -5.86
C GLY A 62 4.73 -0.03 -5.12
N ALA A 63 3.61 -0.44 -5.71
CA ALA A 63 2.84 -1.59 -5.25
C ALA A 63 2.39 -2.46 -6.43
N LEU A 64 2.39 -3.78 -6.21
CA LEU A 64 1.85 -4.78 -7.13
C LEU A 64 0.65 -5.46 -6.47
N VAL A 65 -0.45 -5.58 -7.20
CA VAL A 65 -1.64 -6.32 -6.75
C VAL A 65 -2.16 -7.22 -7.86
N LEU A 66 -2.74 -8.36 -7.49
CA LEU A 66 -3.30 -9.31 -8.44
C LEU A 66 -4.70 -8.90 -8.92
N ALA A 67 -5.47 -8.23 -8.06
CA ALA A 67 -6.80 -7.74 -8.40
C ALA A 67 -7.10 -6.37 -7.78
N VAL A 68 -8.04 -5.63 -8.38
CA VAL A 68 -8.53 -4.35 -7.87
C VAL A 68 -10.05 -4.38 -7.85
N THR A 69 -10.66 -4.09 -6.70
CA THR A 69 -12.12 -3.90 -6.62
C THR A 69 -12.44 -2.42 -6.73
N ARG A 70 -13.05 -2.01 -7.84
CA ARG A 70 -13.60 -0.67 -8.01
C ARG A 70 -15.10 -0.65 -7.67
N PRO A 71 -15.65 0.47 -7.18
CA PRO A 71 -17.09 0.67 -7.20
C PRO A 71 -17.63 0.47 -8.62
N PRO A 72 -18.84 -0.09 -8.81
CA PRO A 72 -19.44 -0.18 -10.13
C PRO A 72 -19.52 1.21 -10.81
N GLY A 73 -19.12 1.30 -12.07
CA GLY A 73 -19.30 2.51 -12.91
C GLY A 73 -18.12 3.48 -13.02
N VAL A 74 -16.95 3.19 -12.43
CA VAL A 74 -15.73 3.99 -12.69
C VAL A 74 -14.91 3.43 -13.85
N ALA A 75 -14.69 4.25 -14.88
CA ALA A 75 -13.91 3.89 -16.06
C ALA A 75 -12.46 3.46 -15.71
N THR A 76 -11.95 2.48 -16.46
CA THR A 76 -10.57 1.99 -16.37
C THR A 76 -9.60 2.91 -17.10
N ALA A 77 -9.29 4.05 -16.50
CA ALA A 77 -8.00 4.69 -16.72
C ALA A 77 -7.05 4.25 -15.59
N TRP A 78 -5.74 4.25 -15.88
CA TRP A 78 -4.61 3.91 -14.99
C TRP A 78 -4.20 2.43 -14.95
N LEU A 79 -3.81 1.90 -16.11
CA LEU A 79 -2.57 1.11 -16.20
C LEU A 79 -1.58 1.98 -16.97
N VAL A 80 -0.56 2.50 -16.28
CA VAL A 80 0.63 3.03 -16.96
C VAL A 80 1.61 1.87 -16.93
N GLU A 81 1.89 1.30 -18.10
CA GLU A 81 3.01 0.37 -18.29
C GLU A 81 4.31 1.03 -17.82
N GLY A 82 5.19 0.21 -17.24
CA GLY A 82 6.38 0.67 -16.52
C GLY A 82 7.15 1.74 -17.28
N ALA A 83 7.45 2.85 -16.60
CA ALA A 83 8.48 3.74 -17.09
C ALA A 83 9.80 2.97 -17.04
N ASP A 84 10.38 2.80 -18.23
CA ASP A 84 11.66 2.17 -18.49
C ASP A 84 12.76 2.67 -17.56
N GLY A 85 13.72 1.78 -17.31
CA GLY A 85 14.92 2.06 -16.53
C GLY A 85 15.75 3.20 -17.12
N GLY A 86 16.15 4.09 -16.22
CA GLY A 86 17.23 5.06 -16.33
C GLY A 86 17.78 5.35 -14.94
#